data_AF-A0A2N1Q3U1-F1
#
_entry.id   AF-A0A2N1Q3U1-F1
#
_cell.length_a   1.000
_cell.length_b   1.000
_cell.length_c   1.000
_cell.angle_alpha   90.00
_cell.angle_beta   90.00
_cell.angle_gamma   90.00
#
_symmetry.space_group_name_H-M   'P 1'
#
loop_
_entity.id
_entity.type
_entity.pdbx_description
1 polymer ?
#
loop_
_entity_poly.entity_id
_entity_poly.type
_entity_poly.pdbx_seq_one_letter_code
_entity_poly.pdbx_strand_id
1 'polypeptide(L)'
;MKKKYFVFPETQYYREYLETKHFVGQNALVIMAITSMMFLTAIYMYFSSYEVLPIIGFVIGYLVVLLFNFATIAYSKEHYYYLKLNKYITSISLFTLILTMIIYFKSPSFIPLIFVAYAVSAIYKDTKVLIATTVYFIFAVLMLIFNFKYIFEFQNAIVIKNLAIGFFLILFLLILLSSSFIIINEKTFFYNNIAFAKEKEYRNLDLILEFKSKLKTNSLVNRDYYQETKKILEEFSKKIEIDDVFSEKIDVLEKLESGIDKQKILKEHPLFNQTDLERLEKLLVYKTSMLSKLILKIKNSSTKKYKTREIFSSTHFQSFNKQSDSIEIKILCFVVYFVALKRGLSGMKPLTNQELFDTFINTDLYYFIDPKVIKIYRDNADVFNTIVDEVFGQVKKNG
;
A
#
# COMPACT_ATOMS: atom_id res chain seq x y z
N MET A 1 -16.42 7.95 21.06
CA MET A 1 -15.57 8.19 19.86
C MET A 1 -16.39 8.89 18.79
N LYS A 2 -16.21 10.20 18.59
CA LYS A 2 -16.83 10.92 17.46
C LYS A 2 -16.22 10.41 16.16
N LYS A 3 -17.04 9.92 15.21
CA LYS A 3 -16.61 9.66 13.83
C LYS A 3 -16.11 10.99 13.26
N LYS A 4 -14.79 11.16 13.16
CA LYS A 4 -14.20 12.26 12.40
C LYS A 4 -14.39 11.89 10.93
N TYR A 5 -15.39 12.51 10.30
CA TYR A 5 -15.52 12.48 8.85
C TYR A 5 -14.32 13.25 8.30
N PHE A 6 -13.43 12.54 7.59
CA PHE A 6 -12.34 13.18 6.87
C PHE A 6 -12.94 13.96 5.70
N VAL A 7 -12.46 15.19 5.47
CA VAL A 7 -13.06 16.13 4.51
C VAL A 7 -12.79 15.72 3.05
N PHE A 8 -11.79 14.87 2.80
CA PHE A 8 -11.35 14.47 1.46
C PHE A 8 -11.45 12.95 1.26
N PRO A 9 -12.26 12.47 0.29
CA PRO A 9 -12.41 11.04 -0.03
C PRO A 9 -11.08 10.34 -0.34
N GLU A 10 -10.14 11.02 -1.00
CA GLU A 10 -8.85 10.48 -1.43
C GLU A 10 -7.96 10.07 -0.25
N THR A 11 -8.10 10.74 0.90
CA THR A 11 -7.37 10.38 2.13
C THR A 11 -7.89 9.07 2.72
N GLN A 12 -9.18 8.79 2.55
CA GLN A 12 -9.81 7.56 3.00
C GLN A 12 -9.39 6.37 2.12
N TYR A 13 -9.41 6.53 0.79
CA TYR A 13 -8.93 5.52 -0.16
C TYR A 13 -7.45 5.17 0.07
N TYR A 14 -6.59 6.16 0.28
CA TYR A 14 -5.16 5.91 0.54
C TYR A 14 -4.92 5.17 1.85
N ARG A 15 -5.71 5.49 2.89
CA ARG A 15 -5.66 4.77 4.17
C ARG A 15 -6.14 3.33 4.02
N GLU A 16 -7.27 3.11 3.35
CA GLU A 16 -7.83 1.77 3.10
C GLU A 16 -6.85 0.90 2.29
N TYR A 17 -6.18 1.49 1.29
CA TYR A 17 -5.12 0.83 0.54
C TYR A 17 -3.93 0.43 1.42
N LEU A 18 -3.43 1.35 2.25
CA LEU A 18 -2.30 1.07 3.16
C LEU A 18 -2.66 0.00 4.20
N GLU A 19 -3.88 0.06 4.75
CA GLU A 19 -4.40 -0.97 5.65
C GLU A 19 -4.41 -2.33 4.96
N THR A 20 -4.95 -2.41 3.73
CA THR A 20 -5.04 -3.66 2.95
C THR A 20 -3.66 -4.25 2.67
N LYS A 21 -2.71 -3.45 2.17
CA LYS A 21 -1.34 -3.92 1.87
C LYS A 21 -0.64 -4.44 3.14
N HIS A 22 -0.82 -3.75 4.26
CA HIS A 22 -0.24 -4.18 5.53
C HIS A 22 -0.91 -5.47 6.06
N PHE A 23 -2.23 -5.62 5.91
CA PHE A 23 -2.96 -6.83 6.32
C PHE A 23 -2.54 -8.07 5.52
N VAL A 24 -2.27 -7.94 4.22
CA VAL A 24 -1.75 -9.05 3.41
C VAL A 24 -0.38 -9.51 3.93
N GLY A 25 0.52 -8.57 4.24
CA GLY A 25 1.82 -8.88 4.83
C GLY A 25 1.71 -9.53 6.22
N GLN A 26 0.81 -9.05 7.07
CA GLN A 26 0.54 -9.66 8.38
C GLN A 26 0.01 -11.10 8.25
N ASN A 27 -0.90 -11.35 7.31
CA ASN A 27 -1.43 -12.70 7.08
C ASN A 27 -0.36 -13.67 6.56
N ALA A 28 0.60 -13.22 5.75
CA ALA A 28 1.71 -14.08 5.34
C ALA A 28 2.55 -14.56 6.54
N LEU A 29 2.81 -13.68 7.51
CA LEU A 29 3.46 -14.05 8.77
C LEU A 29 2.61 -15.00 9.61
N VAL A 30 1.30 -14.77 9.68
CA VAL A 30 0.37 -15.66 10.38
C VAL A 30 0.36 -17.06 9.75
N ILE A 31 0.27 -17.16 8.43
CA ILE A 31 0.33 -18.44 7.70
C ILE A 31 1.64 -19.17 8.01
N MET A 32 2.78 -18.47 7.98
CA MET A 32 4.08 -19.05 8.31
C MET A 32 4.13 -19.57 9.76
N ALA A 33 3.58 -18.81 10.71
CA ALA A 33 3.52 -19.20 12.11
C ALA A 33 2.62 -20.42 12.33
N ILE A 34 1.42 -20.44 11.73
CA ILE A 34 0.48 -21.57 11.82
C ILE A 34 1.08 -22.82 11.19
N THR A 35 1.72 -22.69 10.03
CA THR A 35 2.37 -23.81 9.34
C THR A 35 3.51 -24.37 10.20
N SER A 36 4.34 -23.51 10.77
CA SER A 36 5.43 -23.94 11.68
C SER A 36 4.87 -24.64 12.91
N MET A 37 3.78 -24.14 13.47
CA MET A 37 3.11 -24.73 14.63
C MET A 37 2.51 -26.11 14.30
N MET A 38 1.90 -26.26 13.12
CA MET A 38 1.39 -27.55 12.62
C MET A 38 2.52 -28.59 12.53
N PHE A 39 3.68 -28.24 11.94
CA PHE A 39 4.81 -29.15 11.84
C PHE A 39 5.38 -29.51 13.21
N LEU A 40 5.63 -28.52 14.08
CA LEU A 40 6.17 -28.76 15.42
C LEU A 40 5.25 -29.64 16.26
N THR A 41 3.93 -29.41 16.19
CA THR A 41 2.96 -30.22 16.93
C THR A 41 2.86 -31.64 16.39
N ALA A 42 2.86 -31.83 15.07
CA ALA A 42 2.87 -33.16 14.46
C ALA A 42 4.14 -33.95 14.82
N ILE A 43 5.31 -33.31 14.73
CA ILE A 43 6.60 -33.89 15.11
C ILE A 43 6.61 -34.29 16.58
N TYR A 44 6.17 -33.39 17.47
CA TYR A 44 6.09 -33.68 18.90
C TYR A 44 5.17 -34.86 19.20
N MET A 45 4.00 -34.92 18.56
CA MET A 45 3.05 -36.01 18.77
C MET A 45 3.59 -37.35 18.27
N TYR A 46 4.29 -37.34 17.12
CA TYR A 46 4.94 -38.53 16.57
C TYR A 46 6.03 -39.07 17.50
N PHE A 47 6.94 -38.21 17.98
CA PHE A 47 8.01 -38.62 18.90
C PHE A 47 7.49 -39.04 20.28
N SER A 48 6.37 -38.47 20.72
CA SER A 48 5.72 -38.85 21.97
C SER A 48 4.88 -40.13 21.86
N SER A 49 4.90 -40.81 20.70
CA SER A 49 4.20 -42.08 20.46
C SER A 49 2.68 -42.02 20.67
N TYR A 50 2.04 -40.90 20.35
CA TYR A 50 0.57 -40.82 20.33
C TYR A 50 -0.02 -41.60 19.14
N GLU A 51 -1.30 -41.99 19.25
CA GLU A 51 -2.01 -42.67 18.17
C GLU A 51 -2.02 -41.85 16.88
N VAL A 52 -1.85 -42.53 15.74
CA VAL A 52 -1.72 -41.89 14.42
C VAL A 52 -3.01 -41.17 14.00
N LEU A 53 -4.18 -41.72 14.35
CA LEU A 53 -5.47 -41.18 13.92
C LEU A 53 -5.75 -39.78 14.51
N PRO A 54 -5.58 -39.53 15.83
CA PRO A 54 -5.63 -38.18 16.40
C PRO A 54 -4.62 -37.21 15.78
N ILE A 55 -3.39 -37.66 15.49
CA ILE A 55 -2.36 -36.82 14.86
C ILE A 55 -2.85 -36.31 13.52
N ILE A 56 -3.36 -37.21 12.67
CA ILE A 56 -3.94 -36.85 11.37
C ILE A 56 -5.12 -35.88 11.54
N GLY A 57 -6.01 -36.14 12.51
CA GLY A 57 -7.15 -35.27 12.79
C GLY A 57 -6.75 -33.82 13.11
N PHE A 58 -5.75 -33.62 13.97
CA PHE A 58 -5.29 -32.27 14.31
C PHE A 58 -4.50 -31.60 13.17
N VAL A 59 -3.72 -32.35 12.39
CA VAL A 59 -3.07 -31.83 11.18
C VAL A 59 -4.10 -31.37 10.16
N ILE A 60 -5.17 -32.13 9.95
CA ILE A 60 -6.30 -31.71 9.11
C ILE A 60 -6.95 -30.44 9.67
N GLY A 61 -7.13 -30.36 10.99
CA GLY A 61 -7.63 -29.14 11.64
C GLY A 61 -6.79 -27.90 11.32
N TYR A 62 -5.45 -28.01 11.38
CA TYR A 62 -4.55 -26.92 10.99
C TYR A 62 -4.65 -26.58 9.50
N LEU A 63 -4.73 -27.59 8.63
CA LEU A 63 -4.90 -27.41 7.19
C LEU A 63 -6.20 -26.67 6.86
N VAL A 64 -7.30 -26.98 7.54
CA VAL A 64 -8.58 -26.27 7.35
C VAL A 64 -8.44 -24.78 7.71
N VAL A 65 -7.76 -24.46 8.82
CA VAL A 65 -7.49 -23.07 9.21
C VAL A 65 -6.62 -22.36 8.16
N LEU A 66 -5.58 -23.03 7.65
CA LEU A 66 -4.71 -22.49 6.60
C LEU A 66 -5.46 -22.25 5.29
N LEU A 67 -6.25 -23.22 4.82
CA LEU A 67 -7.06 -23.10 3.61
C LEU A 67 -8.04 -21.94 3.71
N PHE A 68 -8.69 -21.77 4.86
CA PHE A 68 -9.57 -20.63 5.10
C PHE A 68 -8.81 -19.29 5.02
N ASN A 69 -7.60 -19.23 5.58
CA ASN A 69 -6.76 -18.04 5.52
C ASN A 69 -6.34 -17.72 4.08
N PHE A 70 -5.93 -18.72 3.29
CA PHE A 70 -5.61 -18.54 1.88
C PHE A 70 -6.82 -18.09 1.05
N ALA A 71 -7.99 -18.71 1.26
CA ALA A 71 -9.21 -18.37 0.55
C ALA A 71 -9.60 -16.90 0.80
N THR A 72 -9.61 -16.48 2.07
CA THR A 72 -9.98 -15.10 2.44
C THR A 72 -8.98 -14.05 1.93
N ILE A 73 -7.69 -14.39 1.79
CA ILE A 73 -6.72 -13.52 1.12
C ILE A 73 -6.99 -13.44 -0.38
N ALA A 74 -7.32 -14.55 -1.04
CA ALA A 74 -7.66 -14.55 -2.46
C ALA A 74 -8.88 -13.66 -2.76
N TYR A 75 -9.97 -13.81 -2.00
CA TYR A 75 -11.19 -13.02 -2.14
C TYR A 75 -11.05 -11.57 -1.66
N SER A 76 -9.98 -11.25 -0.91
CA SER A 76 -9.75 -9.89 -0.43
C SER A 76 -9.50 -8.86 -1.53
N LYS A 77 -9.10 -9.32 -2.73
CA LYS A 77 -8.87 -8.45 -3.88
C LYS A 77 -10.15 -7.77 -4.36
N GLU A 78 -11.31 -8.41 -4.16
CA GLU A 78 -12.62 -7.91 -4.58
C GLU A 78 -13.32 -7.16 -3.43
N HIS A 79 -13.24 -7.70 -2.20
CA HIS A 79 -13.88 -7.08 -1.04
C HIS A 79 -13.01 -7.14 0.23
N TYR A 80 -12.67 -5.96 0.75
CA TYR A 80 -11.87 -5.77 1.97
C TYR A 80 -12.47 -6.43 3.24
N TYR A 81 -13.78 -6.64 3.27
CA TYR A 81 -14.45 -7.25 4.43
C TYR A 81 -13.97 -8.68 4.73
N TYR A 82 -13.53 -9.45 3.73
CA TYR A 82 -13.01 -10.80 3.94
C TYR A 82 -11.74 -10.83 4.80
N LEU A 83 -10.86 -9.82 4.68
CA LEU A 83 -9.67 -9.70 5.55
C LEU A 83 -10.05 -9.40 7.00
N LYS A 84 -11.08 -8.57 7.21
CA LYS A 84 -11.61 -8.28 8.54
C LYS A 84 -12.26 -9.49 9.18
N LEU A 85 -12.81 -10.40 8.41
CA LEU A 85 -13.42 -11.63 8.92
C LEU A 85 -12.35 -12.70 9.20
N ASN A 86 -11.35 -12.81 8.33
CA ASN A 86 -10.24 -13.75 8.46
C ASN A 86 -9.54 -13.67 9.83
N LYS A 87 -9.23 -12.46 10.30
CA LYS A 87 -8.56 -12.26 11.60
C LYS A 87 -9.33 -12.85 12.79
N TYR A 88 -10.65 -12.79 12.79
CA TYR A 88 -11.46 -13.32 13.89
C TYR A 88 -11.54 -14.84 13.80
N ILE A 89 -11.86 -15.37 12.62
CA ILE A 89 -12.01 -16.81 12.43
C ILE A 89 -10.69 -17.53 12.67
N THR A 90 -9.58 -17.06 12.09
CA THR A 90 -8.27 -17.67 12.29
C THR A 90 -7.88 -17.67 13.77
N SER A 91 -8.08 -16.56 14.48
CA SER A 91 -7.73 -16.48 15.91
C SER A 91 -8.59 -17.44 16.75
N ILE A 92 -9.92 -17.44 16.56
CA ILE A 92 -10.85 -18.29 17.33
C ILE A 92 -10.62 -19.78 17.01
N SER A 93 -10.49 -20.13 15.73
CA SER A 93 -10.29 -21.52 15.30
C SER A 93 -8.99 -22.08 15.85
N LEU A 94 -7.90 -21.30 15.84
CA LEU A 94 -6.61 -21.75 16.34
C LEU A 94 -6.62 -21.94 17.86
N PHE A 95 -7.26 -21.02 18.60
CA PHE A 95 -7.47 -21.16 20.04
C PHE A 95 -8.32 -22.40 20.38
N THR A 96 -9.39 -22.63 19.62
CA THR A 96 -10.27 -23.80 19.82
C THR A 96 -9.52 -25.09 19.56
N LEU A 97 -8.74 -25.17 18.48
CA LEU A 97 -7.95 -26.34 18.11
C LEU A 97 -6.96 -26.71 19.22
N ILE A 98 -6.21 -25.73 19.74
CA ILE A 98 -5.25 -25.97 20.83
C ILE A 98 -5.96 -26.39 22.12
N LEU A 99 -7.09 -25.77 22.46
CA LEU A 99 -7.86 -26.16 23.64
C LEU A 99 -8.34 -27.61 23.52
N THR A 100 -8.81 -28.02 22.35
CA THR A 100 -9.17 -29.41 22.06
C THR A 100 -7.96 -30.35 22.17
N MET A 101 -6.77 -29.95 21.71
CA MET A 101 -5.55 -30.74 21.88
C MET A 101 -5.21 -30.95 23.37
N ILE A 102 -5.29 -29.90 24.18
CA ILE A 102 -5.00 -29.98 25.62
C ILE A 102 -5.99 -30.91 26.32
N ILE A 103 -7.28 -30.80 26.01
CA ILE A 103 -8.34 -31.63 26.61
C ILE A 103 -8.20 -33.10 26.18
N TYR A 104 -7.89 -33.35 24.90
CA TYR A 104 -7.84 -34.69 24.33
C TYR A 104 -6.59 -35.46 24.78
N PHE A 105 -5.40 -34.86 24.61
CA PHE A 105 -4.14 -35.51 24.95
C PHE A 105 -3.77 -35.40 26.43
N LYS A 106 -4.46 -34.54 27.19
CA LYS A 106 -4.29 -34.41 28.64
C LYS A 106 -2.84 -34.12 29.07
N SER A 107 -2.06 -33.51 28.19
CA SER A 107 -0.63 -33.26 28.40
C SER A 107 -0.35 -31.77 28.64
N PRO A 108 0.41 -31.42 29.70
CA PRO A 108 0.79 -30.03 30.00
C PRO A 108 1.70 -29.42 28.91
N SER A 109 2.37 -30.23 28.09
CA SER A 109 3.25 -29.76 27.02
C SER A 109 2.54 -28.98 25.92
N PHE A 110 1.20 -29.06 25.83
CA PHE A 110 0.41 -28.29 24.87
C PHE A 110 -0.01 -26.90 25.41
N ILE A 111 0.11 -26.63 26.72
CA ILE A 111 -0.23 -25.32 27.31
C ILE A 111 0.55 -24.15 26.66
N PRO A 112 1.87 -24.26 26.38
CA PRO A 112 2.63 -23.23 25.68
C PRO A 112 2.01 -22.79 24.35
N LEU A 113 1.29 -23.68 23.64
CA LEU A 113 0.66 -23.34 22.38
C LEU A 113 -0.44 -22.28 22.53
N ILE A 114 -1.12 -22.20 23.68
CA ILE A 114 -2.12 -21.14 23.92
C ILE A 114 -1.44 -19.75 23.87
N PHE A 115 -0.21 -19.65 24.34
CA PHE A 115 0.55 -18.40 24.25
C PHE A 115 1.00 -18.10 22.83
N VAL A 116 1.38 -19.13 22.06
CA VAL A 116 1.69 -18.98 20.64
C VAL A 116 0.45 -18.52 19.87
N ALA A 117 -0.73 -19.07 20.17
CA ALA A 117 -2.01 -18.64 19.61
C ALA A 117 -2.32 -17.16 19.90
N TYR A 118 -2.07 -16.76 21.14
CA TYR A 118 -2.20 -15.38 21.55
C TYR A 118 -1.24 -14.47 20.77
N ALA A 119 0.02 -14.88 20.61
CA ALA A 119 1.02 -14.13 19.84
C ALA A 119 0.60 -13.99 18.37
N VAL A 120 0.11 -15.07 17.75
CA VAL A 120 -0.43 -15.04 16.38
C VAL A 120 -1.60 -14.06 16.27
N SER A 121 -2.50 -14.04 17.26
CA SER A 121 -3.62 -13.11 17.32
C SER A 121 -3.15 -11.65 17.46
N ALA A 122 -2.08 -11.42 18.22
CA ALA A 122 -1.48 -10.10 18.42
C ALA A 122 -0.80 -9.55 17.14
N ILE A 123 -0.35 -10.40 16.22
CA ILE A 123 0.20 -9.98 14.91
C ILE A 123 -0.81 -9.14 14.12
N TYR A 124 -2.11 -9.42 14.25
CA TYR A 124 -3.16 -8.65 13.58
C TYR A 124 -3.22 -7.18 14.05
N LYS A 125 -2.72 -6.86 15.26
CA LYS A 125 -2.70 -5.51 15.84
C LYS A 125 -4.08 -4.83 15.77
N ASP A 126 -5.14 -5.58 16.05
CA ASP A 126 -6.52 -5.09 16.09
C ASP A 126 -7.07 -5.19 17.52
N THR A 127 -7.55 -4.07 18.05
CA THR A 127 -8.01 -3.98 19.45
C THR A 127 -9.19 -4.90 19.74
N LYS A 128 -10.13 -5.07 18.80
CA LYS A 128 -11.32 -5.89 19.00
C LYS A 128 -10.97 -7.37 19.00
N VAL A 129 -10.12 -7.79 18.07
CA VAL A 129 -9.62 -9.19 18.02
C VAL A 129 -8.84 -9.48 19.30
N LEU A 130 -7.93 -8.60 19.70
CA LEU A 130 -7.10 -8.78 20.88
C LEU A 130 -7.92 -8.88 22.17
N ILE A 131 -8.95 -8.03 22.34
CA ILE A 131 -9.85 -8.11 23.49
C ILE A 131 -10.61 -9.43 23.47
N ALA A 132 -11.19 -9.81 22.33
CA ALA A 132 -11.96 -11.05 22.20
C ALA A 132 -11.09 -12.29 22.50
N THR A 133 -9.86 -12.35 21.96
CA THR A 133 -8.93 -13.46 22.20
C THR A 133 -8.38 -13.46 23.62
N THR A 134 -8.21 -12.29 24.25
CA THR A 134 -7.81 -12.19 25.65
C THR A 134 -8.92 -12.72 26.57
N VAL A 135 -10.16 -12.32 26.35
CA VAL A 135 -11.31 -12.85 27.09
C VAL A 135 -11.41 -14.36 26.90
N TYR A 136 -11.30 -14.83 25.66
CA TYR A 136 -11.28 -16.27 25.36
C TYR A 136 -10.15 -17.01 26.08
N PHE A 137 -8.93 -16.46 26.07
CA PHE A 137 -7.77 -17.03 26.77
C PHE A 137 -8.03 -17.15 28.27
N ILE A 138 -8.56 -16.09 28.90
CA ILE A 138 -8.88 -16.09 30.34
C ILE A 138 -9.88 -17.21 30.65
N PHE A 139 -10.95 -17.32 29.87
CA PHE A 139 -11.93 -18.40 30.04
C PHE A 139 -11.32 -19.79 29.82
N ALA A 140 -10.49 -19.96 28.80
CA ALA A 140 -9.81 -21.23 28.52
C ALA A 140 -8.89 -21.64 29.68
N VAL A 141 -8.10 -20.72 30.22
CA VAL A 141 -7.21 -21.00 31.36
C VAL A 141 -8.00 -21.29 32.63
N LEU A 142 -9.05 -20.52 32.93
CA LEU A 142 -9.91 -20.79 34.08
C LEU A 142 -10.56 -22.18 33.96
N MET A 143 -11.06 -22.52 32.76
CA MET A 143 -11.64 -23.83 32.47
C MET A 143 -10.63 -24.96 32.70
N LEU A 144 -9.38 -24.79 32.26
CA LEU A 144 -8.30 -25.76 32.50
C LEU A 144 -7.94 -25.88 34.00
N ILE A 145 -7.85 -24.78 34.74
CA ILE A 145 -7.51 -24.79 36.18
C ILE A 145 -8.63 -25.46 36.99
N PHE A 146 -9.90 -25.18 36.71
CA PHE A 146 -11.02 -25.71 37.49
C PHE A 146 -11.34 -27.17 37.15
N ASN A 147 -11.40 -27.51 35.86
CA ASN A 147 -11.88 -28.83 35.41
C ASN A 147 -10.75 -29.83 35.18
N PHE A 148 -9.51 -29.38 34.97
CA PHE A 148 -8.38 -30.23 34.59
C PHE A 148 -7.19 -30.04 35.55
N LYS A 149 -7.45 -30.09 36.86
CA LYS A 149 -6.46 -29.90 37.93
C LYS A 149 -5.22 -30.79 37.79
N TYR A 150 -5.40 -32.02 37.32
CA TYR A 150 -4.33 -33.00 37.11
C TYR A 150 -3.25 -32.53 36.11
N ILE A 151 -3.57 -31.62 35.19
CA ILE A 151 -2.59 -31.08 34.23
C ILE A 151 -1.56 -30.18 34.93
N PHE A 152 -1.91 -29.62 36.09
CA PHE A 152 -1.07 -28.71 36.88
C PHE A 152 -0.52 -29.36 38.16
N GLU A 153 -0.73 -30.67 38.34
CA GLU A 153 -0.20 -31.43 39.47
C GLU A 153 1.27 -31.77 39.22
N PHE A 154 2.16 -31.00 39.84
CA PHE A 154 3.60 -31.28 39.87
C PHE A 154 3.92 -32.13 41.11
N GLN A 155 4.83 -33.09 40.99
CA GLN A 155 5.22 -34.04 42.06
C GLN A 155 5.73 -33.41 43.37
N ASN A 156 6.00 -32.09 43.42
CA ASN A 156 6.38 -31.38 44.63
C ASN A 156 5.19 -30.58 45.20
N ALA A 157 4.64 -31.08 46.30
CA ALA A 157 3.46 -30.59 47.00
C ALA A 157 3.76 -29.31 47.81
N ILE A 158 3.33 -28.15 47.30
CA ILE A 158 3.00 -26.99 48.13
C ILE A 158 1.66 -26.46 47.62
N VAL A 159 0.65 -26.47 48.50
CA VAL A 159 -0.78 -26.19 48.26
C VAL A 159 -1.05 -24.78 47.68
N ILE A 160 -0.05 -23.92 47.61
CA ILE A 160 -0.11 -22.54 47.11
C ILE A 160 -0.02 -22.46 45.55
N LYS A 161 0.28 -23.57 44.85
CA LYS A 161 0.64 -23.57 43.42
C LYS A 161 -0.48 -23.18 42.44
N ASN A 162 -1.70 -23.70 42.58
CA ASN A 162 -2.74 -23.53 41.54
C ASN A 162 -3.24 -22.08 41.44
N LEU A 163 -3.37 -21.41 42.59
CA LEU A 163 -3.78 -20.01 42.64
C LEU A 163 -2.64 -19.08 42.20
N ALA A 164 -1.40 -19.40 42.57
CA ALA A 164 -0.22 -18.66 42.10
C ALA A 164 0.01 -18.78 40.59
N ILE A 165 -0.15 -19.97 40.00
CA ILE A 165 -0.05 -20.20 38.55
C ILE A 165 -1.13 -19.40 37.81
N GLY A 166 -2.39 -19.46 38.28
CA GLY A 166 -3.49 -18.69 37.71
C GLY A 166 -3.25 -17.17 37.81
N PHE A 167 -2.78 -16.69 38.96
CA PHE A 167 -2.44 -15.29 39.17
C PHE A 167 -1.31 -14.82 38.25
N PHE A 168 -0.22 -15.60 38.13
CA PHE A 168 0.91 -15.26 37.27
C PHE A 168 0.53 -15.27 35.78
N LEU A 169 -0.34 -16.20 35.37
CA LEU A 169 -0.94 -16.25 34.03
C LEU A 169 -1.75 -14.98 33.73
N ILE A 170 -2.62 -14.55 34.64
CA ILE A 170 -3.42 -13.33 34.49
C ILE A 170 -2.52 -12.10 34.42
N LEU A 171 -1.52 -12.00 35.31
CA LEU A 171 -0.59 -10.88 35.33
C LEU A 171 0.23 -10.79 34.04
N PHE A 172 0.72 -11.92 33.53
CA PHE A 172 1.41 -12.00 32.25
C PHE A 172 0.51 -11.57 31.08
N LEU A 173 -0.76 -11.97 31.11
CA LEU A 173 -1.75 -11.60 30.12
C LEU A 173 -2.04 -10.09 30.12
N LEU A 174 -2.13 -9.48 31.31
CA LEU A 174 -2.32 -8.04 31.45
C LEU A 174 -1.13 -7.24 30.92
N ILE A 175 0.09 -7.72 31.13
CA ILE A 175 1.30 -7.12 30.56
C ILE A 175 1.28 -7.22 29.03
N LEU A 176 0.97 -8.39 28.48
CA LEU A 176 0.84 -8.62 27.03
C LEU A 176 -0.23 -7.74 26.40
N LEU A 177 -1.39 -7.61 27.05
CA LEU A 177 -2.47 -6.75 26.59
C LEU A 177 -2.06 -5.28 26.63
N SER A 178 -1.41 -4.84 27.70
CA SER A 178 -0.92 -3.47 27.84
C SER A 178 0.13 -3.12 26.78
N SER A 179 1.11 -4.02 26.56
CA SER A 179 2.13 -3.87 25.51
C SER A 179 1.49 -3.78 24.12
N SER A 180 0.56 -4.69 23.82
CA SER A 180 -0.15 -4.70 22.54
C SER A 180 -1.01 -3.44 22.34
N PHE A 181 -1.63 -2.93 23.40
CA PHE A 181 -2.43 -1.71 23.35
C PHE A 181 -1.58 -0.47 23.03
N ILE A 182 -0.39 -0.36 23.62
CA ILE A 182 0.57 0.71 23.33
C ILE A 182 0.95 0.68 21.84
N ILE A 183 1.34 -0.49 21.32
CA ILE A 183 1.73 -0.66 19.91
C ILE A 183 0.59 -0.29 18.94
N ILE A 184 -0.65 -0.65 19.28
CA ILE A 184 -1.83 -0.32 18.45
C ILE A 184 -2.10 1.19 18.45
N ASN A 185 -1.98 1.84 19.60
CA ASN A 185 -2.16 3.28 19.72
C ASN A 185 -1.10 4.05 18.94
N GLU A 186 0.17 3.63 19.02
CA GLU A 186 1.26 4.20 18.22
C GLU A 186 0.98 4.04 16.72
N LYS A 187 0.63 2.85 16.26
CA LYS A 187 0.28 2.60 14.84
C LYS A 187 -0.87 3.49 14.37
N THR A 188 -1.93 3.62 15.18
CA THR A 188 -3.08 4.47 14.87
C THR A 188 -2.70 5.94 14.84
N PHE A 189 -1.85 6.39 15.76
CA PHE A 189 -1.29 7.73 15.77
C PHE A 189 -0.47 8.01 14.51
N PHE A 190 0.40 7.07 14.09
CA PHE A 190 1.18 7.20 12.84
C PHE A 190 0.28 7.31 11.60
N TYR A 191 -0.71 6.43 11.44
CA TYR A 191 -1.62 6.51 10.30
C TYR A 191 -2.43 7.79 10.27
N ASN A 192 -2.90 8.25 11.43
CA ASN A 192 -3.61 9.52 11.53
C ASN A 192 -2.70 10.70 11.18
N ASN A 193 -1.43 10.68 11.60
CA ASN A 193 -0.47 11.73 11.25
C ASN A 193 -0.13 11.73 9.76
N ILE A 194 0.02 10.56 9.13
CA ILE A 194 0.24 10.45 7.69
C ILE A 194 -1.00 10.97 6.93
N ALA A 195 -2.20 10.57 7.36
CA ALA A 195 -3.44 11.03 6.78
C ALA A 195 -3.59 12.56 6.93
N PHE A 196 -3.31 13.10 8.11
CA PHE A 196 -3.35 14.53 8.38
C PHE A 196 -2.30 15.31 7.58
N ALA A 197 -1.09 14.78 7.42
CA ALA A 197 -0.06 15.38 6.58
C ALA A 197 -0.51 15.41 5.11
N LYS A 198 -1.14 14.34 4.62
CA LYS A 198 -1.72 14.27 3.27
C LYS A 198 -2.89 15.23 3.09
N GLU A 199 -3.80 15.31 4.05
CA GLU A 199 -4.90 16.26 4.05
C GLU A 199 -4.39 17.71 4.02
N LYS A 200 -3.39 18.03 4.85
CA LYS A 200 -2.75 19.35 4.86
C LYS A 200 -2.04 19.65 3.54
N GLU A 201 -1.40 18.65 2.92
CA GLU A 201 -0.81 18.78 1.58
C GLU A 201 -1.89 19.15 0.54
N TYR A 202 -2.99 18.40 0.48
CA TYR A 202 -4.09 18.66 -0.45
C TYR A 202 -4.74 20.02 -0.21
N ARG A 203 -5.07 20.35 1.04
CA ARG A 203 -5.66 21.64 1.40
C ARG A 203 -4.75 22.81 1.03
N ASN A 204 -3.44 22.68 1.22
CA ASN A 204 -2.49 23.71 0.81
C ASN A 204 -2.41 23.86 -0.71
N LEU A 205 -2.43 22.75 -1.45
CA LEU A 205 -2.46 22.79 -2.92
C LEU A 205 -3.74 23.45 -3.42
N ASP A 206 -4.89 23.12 -2.83
CA ASP A 206 -6.18 23.75 -3.17
C ASP A 206 -6.16 25.25 -2.90
N LEU A 207 -5.66 25.68 -1.74
CA LEU A 207 -5.50 27.10 -1.42
C LEU A 207 -4.57 27.81 -2.41
N ILE A 208 -3.45 27.19 -2.79
CA ILE A 208 -2.52 27.77 -3.78
C ILE A 208 -3.21 27.91 -5.15
N LEU A 209 -3.99 26.92 -5.58
CA LEU A 209 -4.75 26.99 -6.83
C LEU A 209 -5.82 28.08 -6.77
N GLU A 210 -6.53 28.21 -5.65
CA GLU A 210 -7.53 29.25 -5.43
C GLU A 210 -6.91 30.65 -5.41
N PHE A 211 -5.74 30.83 -4.79
CA PHE A 211 -5.02 32.10 -4.84
C PHE A 211 -4.55 32.43 -6.25
N LYS A 212 -4.03 31.45 -7.00
CA LYS A 212 -3.61 31.65 -8.39
C LYS A 212 -4.77 32.01 -9.31
N SER A 213 -5.94 31.39 -9.14
CA SER A 213 -7.12 31.72 -9.94
C SER A 213 -7.65 33.12 -9.63
N LYS A 214 -7.61 33.56 -8.36
CA LYS A 214 -8.00 34.92 -7.95
C LYS A 214 -7.02 36.00 -8.40
N LEU A 215 -5.73 35.72 -8.43
CA LEU A 215 -4.69 36.70 -8.76
C LEU A 215 -4.47 36.89 -10.27
N LYS A 216 -5.17 36.14 -11.15
CA LYS A 216 -5.03 36.15 -12.63
C LYS A 216 -3.57 36.09 -13.14
N THR A 217 -2.61 35.75 -12.29
CA THR A 217 -1.19 35.77 -12.59
C THR A 217 -0.81 34.37 -13.02
N ASN A 218 -0.70 34.20 -14.33
CA ASN A 218 -0.54 32.93 -15.03
C ASN A 218 -1.78 32.02 -14.95
N SER A 219 -2.86 32.43 -15.62
CA SER A 219 -3.60 31.40 -16.36
C SER A 219 -2.57 30.68 -17.22
N LEU A 220 -2.28 29.42 -16.93
CA LEU A 220 -1.58 28.55 -17.89
C LEU A 220 -2.21 28.84 -19.26
N VAL A 221 -1.40 29.20 -20.25
CA VAL A 221 -1.88 29.62 -21.56
C VAL A 221 -2.62 28.42 -22.17
N ASN A 222 -3.93 28.43 -22.03
CA ASN A 222 -4.76 27.22 -22.13
C ASN A 222 -4.84 26.67 -23.55
N ARG A 223 -4.88 27.59 -24.51
CA ARG A 223 -4.90 27.24 -25.93
C ARG A 223 -3.58 26.64 -26.38
N ASP A 224 -2.46 27.25 -25.98
CA ASP A 224 -1.13 26.76 -26.33
C ASP A 224 -0.90 25.35 -25.75
N TYR A 225 -1.35 25.07 -24.53
CA TYR A 225 -1.16 23.74 -23.92
C TYR A 225 -1.82 22.62 -24.73
N TYR A 226 -3.11 22.77 -25.07
CA TYR A 226 -3.84 21.73 -25.81
C TYR A 226 -3.35 21.62 -27.25
N GLN A 227 -3.01 22.74 -27.90
CA GLN A 227 -2.44 22.72 -29.25
C GLN A 227 -1.07 22.05 -29.30
N GLU A 228 -0.17 22.36 -28.36
CA GLU A 228 1.15 21.71 -28.28
C GLU A 228 1.01 20.23 -27.91
N THR A 229 0.07 19.87 -27.03
CA THR A 229 -0.20 18.48 -26.68
C THR A 229 -0.74 17.70 -27.89
N LYS A 230 -1.64 18.30 -28.67
CA LYS A 230 -2.20 17.71 -29.89
C LYS A 230 -1.10 17.45 -30.94
N LYS A 231 -0.25 18.44 -31.21
CA LYS A 231 0.92 18.28 -32.11
C LYS A 231 1.83 17.11 -31.71
N ILE A 232 2.11 16.98 -30.41
CA ILE A 232 2.94 15.87 -29.90
C ILE A 232 2.26 14.52 -30.14
N LEU A 233 0.95 14.41 -29.89
CA LEU A 233 0.19 13.17 -30.02
C LEU A 233 -0.02 12.78 -31.49
N GLU A 234 -0.18 13.77 -32.38
CA GLU A 234 -0.23 13.56 -33.83
C GLU A 234 1.09 12.98 -34.35
N GLU A 235 2.24 13.58 -33.98
CA GLU A 235 3.57 13.08 -34.36
C GLU A 235 3.87 11.70 -33.75
N PHE A 236 3.42 11.46 -32.52
CA PHE A 236 3.52 10.15 -31.86
C PHE A 236 2.71 9.08 -32.60
N SER A 237 1.48 9.38 -33.00
CA SER A 237 0.60 8.45 -33.73
C SER A 237 1.18 8.13 -35.11
N LYS A 238 1.71 9.14 -35.82
CA LYS A 238 2.42 8.94 -37.10
C LYS A 238 3.64 8.03 -36.95
N LYS A 239 4.44 8.22 -35.91
CA LYS A 239 5.69 7.46 -35.71
C LYS A 239 5.47 6.02 -35.29
N ILE A 240 4.29 5.70 -34.76
CA ILE A 240 3.88 4.35 -34.35
C ILE A 240 2.95 3.71 -35.39
N GLU A 241 2.58 4.43 -36.46
CA GLU A 241 1.69 3.97 -37.52
C GLU A 241 0.29 3.55 -37.01
N ILE A 242 -0.22 4.27 -36.00
CA ILE A 242 -1.57 4.06 -35.45
C ILE A 242 -2.42 5.29 -35.79
N ASP A 243 -3.71 5.07 -36.06
CA ASP A 243 -4.69 6.15 -36.21
C ASP A 243 -4.72 7.04 -34.95
N ASP A 244 -4.87 8.36 -35.13
CA ASP A 244 -4.86 9.29 -34.01
C ASP A 244 -6.18 9.25 -33.21
N VAL A 245 -6.21 8.36 -32.22
CA VAL A 245 -7.33 8.23 -31.25
C VAL A 245 -7.24 9.28 -30.12
N PHE A 246 -6.18 10.11 -30.10
CA PHE A 246 -5.90 11.01 -29.00
C PHE A 246 -6.41 12.43 -29.27
N SER A 247 -6.36 12.89 -30.51
CA SER A 247 -6.86 14.21 -30.92
C SER A 247 -8.30 14.46 -30.50
N GLU A 248 -9.19 13.47 -30.67
CA GLU A 248 -10.59 13.60 -30.26
C GLU A 248 -10.74 13.78 -28.74
N LYS A 249 -9.89 13.10 -27.94
CA LYS A 249 -9.89 13.23 -26.47
C LYS A 249 -9.39 14.59 -26.02
N ILE A 250 -8.41 15.16 -26.72
CA ILE A 250 -7.89 16.50 -26.45
C ILE A 250 -8.95 17.56 -26.79
N ASP A 251 -9.67 17.41 -27.91
CA ASP A 251 -10.75 18.33 -28.28
C ASP A 251 -11.90 18.28 -27.25
N VAL A 252 -12.24 17.09 -26.73
CA VAL A 252 -13.22 16.94 -25.64
C VAL A 252 -12.73 17.61 -24.35
N LEU A 253 -11.44 17.50 -24.01
CA LEU A 253 -10.84 18.17 -22.85
C LEU A 253 -10.90 19.70 -22.98
N GLU A 254 -10.59 20.26 -24.14
CA GLU A 254 -10.66 21.70 -24.41
C GLU A 254 -12.11 22.23 -24.28
N LYS A 255 -13.09 21.46 -24.79
CA LYS A 255 -14.53 21.77 -24.65
C LYS A 255 -15.01 21.72 -23.21
N LEU A 256 -14.58 20.71 -22.44
CA LEU A 256 -14.87 20.59 -21.00
C LEU A 256 -14.26 21.75 -20.20
N GLU A 257 -13.05 22.17 -20.55
CA GLU A 257 -12.37 23.28 -19.88
C GLU A 257 -13.03 24.63 -20.15
N SER A 258 -13.54 24.82 -21.37
CA SER A 258 -14.26 26.01 -21.81
C SER A 258 -15.66 26.16 -21.16
N GLY A 259 -16.10 25.17 -20.39
CA GLY A 259 -17.37 25.21 -19.66
C GLY A 259 -18.59 24.82 -20.50
N ILE A 260 -18.39 24.11 -21.62
CA ILE A 260 -19.51 23.59 -22.43
C ILE A 260 -20.22 22.48 -21.65
N ASP A 261 -21.55 22.48 -21.72
CA ASP A 261 -22.38 21.51 -21.00
C ASP A 261 -22.11 20.06 -21.45
N LYS A 262 -22.00 19.16 -20.47
CA LYS A 262 -21.63 17.74 -20.68
C LYS A 262 -22.60 17.04 -21.63
N GLN A 263 -23.90 17.38 -21.58
CA GLN A 263 -24.90 16.79 -22.47
C GLN A 263 -24.73 17.23 -23.92
N LYS A 264 -24.17 18.41 -24.18
CA LYS A 264 -23.86 18.85 -25.56
C LYS A 264 -22.63 18.13 -26.10
N ILE A 265 -21.61 17.94 -25.26
CA ILE A 265 -20.39 17.21 -25.63
C ILE A 265 -20.70 15.75 -25.97
N LEU A 266 -21.56 15.07 -25.21
CA LEU A 266 -21.99 13.70 -25.50
C LEU A 266 -22.80 13.57 -26.80
N LYS A 267 -23.50 14.63 -27.23
CA LYS A 267 -24.21 14.65 -28.52
C LYS A 267 -23.26 14.82 -29.70
N GLU A 268 -22.20 15.58 -29.53
CA GLU A 268 -21.17 15.82 -30.56
C GLU A 268 -20.17 14.66 -30.66
N HIS A 269 -19.95 13.94 -29.57
CA HIS A 269 -19.00 12.82 -29.48
C HIS A 269 -19.70 11.56 -28.93
N PRO A 270 -20.47 10.83 -29.77
CA PRO A 270 -21.31 9.71 -29.33
C PRO A 270 -20.51 8.47 -28.87
N LEU A 271 -19.20 8.45 -29.13
CA LEU A 271 -18.28 7.40 -28.68
C LEU A 271 -17.92 7.50 -27.18
N PHE A 272 -18.22 8.63 -26.53
CA PHE A 272 -17.89 8.88 -25.13
C PHE A 272 -19.11 8.66 -24.24
N ASN A 273 -18.90 8.02 -23.08
CA ASN A 273 -19.91 7.88 -22.05
C ASN A 273 -19.70 8.92 -20.93
N GLN A 274 -20.70 9.07 -20.07
CA GLN A 274 -20.65 10.00 -18.94
C GLN A 274 -19.49 9.72 -17.97
N THR A 275 -19.14 8.45 -17.78
CA THR A 275 -17.96 8.01 -17.02
C THR A 275 -16.65 8.47 -17.65
N ASP A 276 -16.59 8.57 -18.98
CA ASP A 276 -15.38 9.01 -19.69
C ASP A 276 -15.19 10.51 -19.52
N LEU A 277 -16.28 11.28 -19.58
CA LEU A 277 -16.24 12.71 -19.26
C LEU A 277 -15.80 12.98 -17.82
N GLU A 278 -16.27 12.19 -16.83
CA GLU A 278 -15.82 12.31 -15.44
C GLU A 278 -14.33 11.99 -15.27
N ARG A 279 -13.80 11.04 -16.07
CA ARG A 279 -12.36 10.74 -16.08
C ARG A 279 -11.56 11.89 -16.70
N LEU A 280 -12.03 12.44 -17.82
CA LEU A 280 -11.39 13.57 -18.50
C LEU A 280 -11.42 14.84 -17.64
N GLU A 281 -12.50 15.06 -16.88
CA GLU A 281 -12.62 16.20 -15.96
C GLU A 281 -11.52 16.21 -14.88
N LYS A 282 -11.04 15.03 -14.45
CA LYS A 282 -9.92 14.92 -13.49
C LYS A 282 -8.59 15.38 -14.09
N LEU A 283 -8.47 15.41 -15.42
CA LEU A 283 -7.27 15.73 -16.19
C LEU A 283 -7.22 17.19 -16.67
N LEU A 284 -8.24 18.01 -16.40
CA LEU A 284 -8.27 19.41 -16.82
C LEU A 284 -7.08 20.20 -16.25
N VAL A 285 -6.58 21.19 -16.98
CA VAL A 285 -5.40 21.97 -16.56
C VAL A 285 -5.77 23.11 -15.62
N TYR A 286 -6.96 23.67 -15.79
CA TYR A 286 -7.52 24.70 -14.92
C TYR A 286 -8.57 24.13 -13.96
N LYS A 287 -8.59 24.64 -12.72
CA LYS A 287 -9.37 24.21 -11.53
C LYS A 287 -8.58 23.31 -10.55
N THR A 288 -9.25 22.87 -9.48
CA THR A 288 -8.77 21.93 -8.44
C THR A 288 -8.64 20.49 -8.97
N SER A 289 -8.31 20.32 -10.25
CA SER A 289 -8.17 19.02 -10.88
C SER A 289 -6.95 18.28 -10.32
N MET A 290 -6.90 16.97 -10.57
CA MET A 290 -5.80 16.13 -10.12
C MET A 290 -4.48 16.52 -10.84
N LEU A 291 -4.57 16.88 -12.12
CA LEU A 291 -3.41 17.27 -12.93
C LEU A 291 -2.76 18.57 -12.42
N SER A 292 -3.55 19.60 -12.11
CA SER A 292 -3.02 20.88 -11.62
C SER A 292 -2.34 20.73 -10.26
N LYS A 293 -2.91 19.90 -9.37
CA LYS A 293 -2.29 19.55 -8.07
C LYS A 293 -0.95 18.83 -8.27
N LEU A 294 -0.87 17.92 -9.24
CA LEU A 294 0.36 17.21 -9.61
C LEU A 294 1.43 18.16 -10.16
N ILE A 295 1.06 19.05 -11.10
CA ILE A 295 1.98 20.03 -11.68
C ILE A 295 2.54 20.96 -10.60
N LEU A 296 1.70 21.47 -9.69
CA LEU A 296 2.14 22.29 -8.56
C LEU A 296 3.11 21.54 -7.64
N LYS A 297 2.83 20.27 -7.38
CA LYS A 297 3.67 19.42 -6.55
C LYS A 297 5.04 19.21 -7.19
N ILE A 298 5.10 18.90 -8.48
CA ILE A 298 6.35 18.76 -9.23
C ILE A 298 7.14 20.09 -9.17
N LYS A 299 6.49 21.22 -9.50
CA LYS A 299 7.10 22.55 -9.50
C LYS A 299 7.68 22.94 -8.13
N ASN A 300 7.01 22.59 -7.04
CA ASN A 300 7.43 23.00 -5.69
C ASN A 300 8.31 21.95 -4.98
N SER A 301 8.43 20.74 -5.53
CA SER A 301 9.32 19.71 -5.00
C SER A 301 10.79 19.97 -5.34
N SER A 302 11.06 20.67 -6.45
CA SER A 302 12.42 21.01 -6.88
C SER A 302 13.05 22.19 -6.13
N THR A 303 12.26 22.97 -5.38
CA THR A 303 12.71 24.25 -4.78
C THR A 303 13.01 24.18 -3.28
N LYS A 304 12.85 23.03 -2.61
CA LYS A 304 13.18 22.87 -1.18
C LYS A 304 14.50 22.16 -0.95
N LYS A 305 15.46 22.86 -0.32
CA LYS A 305 16.55 22.23 0.43
C LYS A 305 15.95 21.65 1.71
N TYR A 306 15.67 20.36 1.72
CA TYR A 306 15.22 19.65 2.90
C TYR A 306 16.34 19.64 3.94
N LYS A 307 16.12 20.26 5.11
CA LYS A 307 17.02 20.07 6.26
C LYS A 307 16.86 18.61 6.72
N THR A 308 17.91 17.84 6.54
CA THR A 308 18.03 16.37 6.67
C THR A 308 17.79 15.78 8.05
N ARG A 309 17.35 16.56 9.05
CA ARG A 309 17.33 16.11 10.45
C ARG A 309 15.98 15.65 10.97
N GLU A 310 14.91 15.82 10.21
CA GLU A 310 13.60 15.32 10.62
C GLU A 310 12.93 14.63 9.43
N ILE A 311 12.38 13.45 9.70
CA ILE A 311 11.49 12.64 8.83
C ILE A 311 12.21 11.53 8.06
N PHE A 312 12.33 10.39 8.75
CA PHE A 312 12.24 9.00 8.27
C PHE A 312 12.42 8.71 6.75
N SER A 313 13.51 7.97 6.47
CA SER A 313 13.91 7.26 5.25
C SER A 313 13.83 8.04 3.92
N SER A 314 14.96 8.66 3.56
CA SER A 314 15.24 9.38 2.31
C SER A 314 15.04 8.58 1.02
N THR A 315 14.98 7.25 1.08
CA THR A 315 14.86 6.39 -0.10
C THR A 315 13.45 6.29 -0.66
N HIS A 316 12.41 6.64 0.11
CA HIS A 316 11.02 6.46 -0.34
C HIS A 316 10.44 7.65 -1.14
N PHE A 317 11.05 8.82 -1.06
CA PHE A 317 10.54 10.05 -1.68
C PHE A 317 11.38 10.58 -2.85
N GLN A 318 12.53 9.96 -3.15
CA GLN A 318 13.49 10.46 -4.14
C GLN A 318 13.54 9.65 -5.45
N SER A 319 12.78 8.56 -5.60
CA SER A 319 12.82 7.72 -6.81
C SER A 319 11.62 7.92 -7.74
N PHE A 320 11.88 7.82 -9.05
CA PHE A 320 10.86 7.60 -10.10
C PHE A 320 10.26 6.19 -9.98
N ASN A 321 10.93 5.29 -9.25
CA ASN A 321 10.48 3.94 -8.99
C ASN A 321 9.55 3.84 -7.76
N LYS A 322 8.42 4.55 -7.77
CA LYS A 322 7.38 4.35 -6.76
C LYS A 322 6.59 3.09 -7.05
N GLN A 323 6.46 2.21 -6.07
CA GLN A 323 5.68 0.97 -6.20
C GLN A 323 4.17 1.21 -6.45
N SER A 324 3.66 2.41 -6.15
CA SER A 324 2.27 2.80 -6.37
C SER A 324 1.96 3.22 -7.81
N ASP A 325 2.98 3.55 -8.59
CA ASP A 325 2.81 4.19 -9.88
C ASP A 325 2.78 3.12 -10.97
N SER A 326 1.89 3.27 -11.94
CA SER A 326 1.80 2.34 -13.07
C SER A 326 3.04 2.49 -13.97
N ILE A 327 3.36 1.46 -14.75
CA ILE A 327 4.56 1.47 -15.58
C ILE A 327 4.55 2.61 -16.60
N GLU A 328 3.37 2.99 -17.08
CA GLU A 328 3.13 4.11 -18.01
C GLU A 328 3.53 5.44 -17.38
N ILE A 329 3.16 5.67 -16.12
CA ILE A 329 3.54 6.89 -15.38
C ILE A 329 5.07 6.94 -15.19
N LYS A 330 5.69 5.80 -14.89
CA LYS A 330 7.14 5.72 -14.72
C LYS A 330 7.90 5.98 -16.02
N ILE A 331 7.40 5.47 -17.15
CA ILE A 331 7.94 5.76 -18.48
C ILE A 331 7.81 7.26 -18.79
N LEU A 332 6.63 7.85 -18.56
CA LEU A 332 6.39 9.27 -18.82
C LEU A 332 7.33 10.15 -17.98
N CYS A 333 7.48 9.86 -16.68
CA CYS A 333 8.40 10.59 -15.81
C CYS A 333 9.85 10.47 -16.27
N PHE A 334 10.29 9.26 -16.66
CA PHE A 334 11.63 9.04 -17.18
C PHE A 334 11.88 9.84 -18.48
N VAL A 335 10.94 9.82 -19.43
CA VAL A 335 11.05 10.54 -20.70
C VAL A 335 11.13 12.06 -20.47
N VAL A 336 10.26 12.61 -19.62
CA VAL A 336 10.29 14.04 -19.28
C VAL A 336 11.62 14.43 -18.63
N TYR A 337 12.13 13.58 -17.72
CA TYR A 337 13.41 13.82 -17.06
C TYR A 337 14.60 13.73 -18.04
N PHE A 338 14.60 12.73 -18.93
CA PHE A 338 15.58 12.56 -19.99
C PHE A 338 15.64 13.79 -20.91
N VAL A 339 14.49 14.25 -21.39
CA VAL A 339 14.40 15.45 -22.25
C VAL A 339 14.88 16.70 -21.52
N ALA A 340 14.54 16.85 -20.24
CA ALA A 340 14.98 17.99 -19.43
C ALA A 340 16.51 18.05 -19.27
N LEU A 341 17.16 16.91 -19.05
CA LEU A 341 18.62 16.82 -18.95
C LEU A 341 19.31 17.05 -20.30
N LYS A 342 18.77 16.48 -21.38
CA LYS A 342 19.29 16.65 -22.74
C LYS A 342 19.15 18.08 -23.26
N ARG A 343 18.09 18.80 -22.88
CA ARG A 343 17.87 20.21 -23.25
C ARG A 343 18.69 21.18 -22.39
N GLY A 344 19.06 20.76 -21.18
CA GLY A 344 19.60 21.64 -20.16
C GLY A 344 18.49 22.42 -19.43
N LEU A 345 18.66 22.60 -18.13
CA LEU A 345 17.80 23.40 -17.27
C LEU A 345 18.42 24.79 -17.05
N SER A 346 17.65 25.76 -16.54
CA SER A 346 18.20 27.08 -16.22
C SER A 346 19.37 26.94 -15.22
N GLY A 347 20.58 27.33 -15.66
CA GLY A 347 21.82 27.16 -14.89
C GLY A 347 22.57 25.83 -15.09
N MET A 348 22.11 24.95 -15.98
CA MET A 348 22.75 23.66 -16.29
C MET A 348 22.96 23.51 -17.79
N LYS A 349 24.16 23.11 -18.21
CA LYS A 349 24.45 22.86 -19.62
C LYS A 349 23.71 21.59 -20.10
N PRO A 350 23.25 21.55 -21.36
CA PRO A 350 22.74 20.34 -22.00
C PRO A 350 23.77 19.21 -21.87
N LEU A 351 23.34 18.03 -21.44
CA LEU A 351 24.21 16.85 -21.41
C LEU A 351 24.30 16.20 -22.78
N THR A 352 25.48 15.72 -23.14
CA THR A 352 25.70 14.95 -24.36
C THR A 352 25.09 13.54 -24.25
N ASN A 353 24.88 12.88 -25.40
CA ASN A 353 24.30 11.54 -25.43
C ASN A 353 25.10 10.52 -24.59
N GLN A 354 26.43 10.65 -24.58
CA GLN A 354 27.32 9.77 -23.84
C GLN A 354 27.29 10.08 -22.33
N GLU A 355 27.29 11.37 -21.95
CA GLU A 355 27.12 11.78 -20.56
C GLU A 355 25.77 11.35 -19.98
N LEU A 356 24.69 11.39 -20.77
CA LEU A 356 23.37 10.92 -20.36
C LEU A 356 23.37 9.41 -20.12
N PHE A 357 23.96 8.64 -21.03
CA PHE A 357 24.06 7.19 -20.88
C PHE A 357 24.84 6.82 -19.62
N ASP A 358 26.01 7.43 -19.43
CA ASP A 358 26.84 7.21 -18.24
C ASP A 358 26.12 7.65 -16.96
N THR A 359 25.39 8.76 -17.01
CA THR A 359 24.61 9.26 -15.87
C THR A 359 23.51 8.27 -15.46
N PHE A 360 22.78 7.68 -16.40
CA PHE A 360 21.67 6.77 -16.06
C PHE A 360 22.11 5.35 -15.74
N ILE A 361 23.22 4.88 -16.31
CA ILE A 361 23.66 3.49 -16.20
C ILE A 361 24.76 3.31 -15.16
N ASN A 362 25.68 4.27 -15.04
CA ASN A 362 26.90 4.15 -14.25
C ASN A 362 26.90 4.97 -12.96
N THR A 363 25.79 5.66 -12.64
CA THR A 363 25.65 6.40 -11.37
C THR A 363 24.50 5.86 -10.52
N ASP A 364 24.38 6.37 -9.30
CA ASP A 364 23.32 6.03 -8.36
C ASP A 364 21.91 6.23 -8.95
N LEU A 365 21.75 7.08 -9.98
CA LEU A 365 20.49 7.30 -10.72
C LEU A 365 19.89 6.00 -11.30
N TYR A 366 20.72 5.00 -11.57
CA TYR A 366 20.27 3.66 -11.97
C TYR A 366 19.27 3.06 -10.97
N TYR A 367 19.43 3.31 -9.66
CA TYR A 367 18.53 2.75 -8.65
C TYR A 367 17.26 3.60 -8.43
N PHE A 368 17.21 4.81 -9.00
CA PHE A 368 16.07 5.72 -8.85
C PHE A 368 15.01 5.53 -9.94
N ILE A 369 15.33 4.86 -11.04
CA ILE A 369 14.40 4.58 -12.15
C ILE A 369 13.95 3.10 -12.09
N ASP A 370 12.78 2.80 -12.62
CA ASP A 370 12.28 1.42 -12.65
C ASP A 370 13.20 0.51 -13.50
N PRO A 371 13.57 -0.69 -13.02
CA PRO A 371 14.45 -1.60 -13.75
C PRO A 371 13.97 -1.94 -15.16
N LYS A 372 12.64 -2.02 -15.38
CA LYS A 372 12.07 -2.28 -16.70
C LYS A 372 12.29 -1.09 -17.64
N VAL A 373 12.13 0.13 -17.12
CA VAL A 373 12.31 1.38 -17.89
C VAL A 373 13.79 1.59 -18.22
N ILE A 374 14.69 1.35 -17.28
CA ILE A 374 16.14 1.40 -17.54
C ILE A 374 16.55 0.34 -18.57
N LYS A 375 16.00 -0.87 -18.49
CA LYS A 375 16.31 -1.91 -19.47
C LYS A 375 15.91 -1.45 -20.89
N ILE A 376 14.70 -0.91 -21.04
CA ILE A 376 14.23 -0.35 -22.32
C ILE A 376 15.17 0.77 -22.80
N TYR A 377 15.58 1.67 -21.92
CA TYR A 377 16.50 2.75 -22.27
C TYR A 377 17.87 2.23 -22.67
N ARG A 378 18.46 1.29 -21.91
CA ARG A 378 19.77 0.68 -22.20
C ARG A 378 19.78 0.02 -23.58
N ASP A 379 18.72 -0.72 -23.89
CA ASP A 379 18.61 -1.49 -25.13
C ASP A 379 18.30 -0.59 -26.35
N ASN A 380 17.82 0.65 -26.13
CA ASN A 380 17.33 1.53 -27.21
C ASN A 380 17.81 2.99 -27.08
N ALA A 381 18.94 3.25 -26.42
CA ALA A 381 19.38 4.61 -26.07
C ALA A 381 19.47 5.54 -27.30
N ASP A 382 19.88 4.99 -28.44
CA ASP A 382 20.00 5.72 -29.71
C ASP A 382 18.65 6.19 -30.26
N VAL A 383 17.58 5.43 -30.02
CA VAL A 383 16.21 5.80 -30.42
C VAL A 383 15.74 7.00 -29.61
N PHE A 384 15.95 6.99 -28.29
CA PHE A 384 15.63 8.12 -27.41
C PHE A 384 16.42 9.37 -27.81
N ASN A 385 17.70 9.21 -28.13
CA ASN A 385 18.54 10.32 -28.55
C ASN A 385 18.05 10.94 -29.86
N THR A 386 17.79 10.11 -30.87
CA THR A 386 17.32 10.53 -32.20
C THR A 386 15.98 11.26 -32.13
N ILE A 387 15.02 10.75 -31.34
CA ILE A 387 13.71 11.39 -31.15
C ILE A 387 13.86 12.81 -30.60
N VAL A 388 14.70 13.00 -29.57
CA VAL A 388 14.88 14.33 -28.96
C VAL A 388 15.62 15.28 -29.90
N ASP A 389 16.60 14.78 -30.65
CA ASP A 389 17.36 15.59 -31.60
C ASP A 389 16.53 16.00 -32.82
N GLU A 390 15.62 15.15 -33.30
CA GLU A 390 14.69 15.49 -34.38
C GLU A 390 13.67 16.55 -33.95
N VAL A 391 13.08 16.38 -32.76
CA VAL A 391 12.02 17.27 -32.26
C VAL A 391 12.57 18.65 -31.87
N PHE A 392 13.76 18.72 -31.27
CA PHE A 392 14.32 19.97 -30.75
C PHE A 392 15.50 20.52 -31.56
N GLY A 393 16.13 19.72 -32.43
CA GLY A 393 17.21 20.15 -33.32
C GLY A 393 16.73 20.97 -34.52
N GLN A 394 15.49 20.79 -34.97
CA GLN A 394 14.91 21.60 -36.05
C GLN A 394 14.70 23.08 -35.64
N VAL A 395 14.51 23.36 -34.34
CA VAL A 395 14.30 24.73 -33.83
C VAL A 395 15.58 25.59 -33.92
N LYS A 396 16.77 24.98 -33.94
CA LYS A 396 18.05 25.72 -34.09
C LYS A 396 18.44 26.05 -35.53
N LYS A 397 17.77 25.48 -36.55
CA LYS A 397 18.10 25.76 -37.96
C LYS A 397 17.28 26.89 -38.59
N ASN A 398 16.24 27.37 -37.91
CA ASN A 398 15.38 28.47 -38.37
C ASN A 398 15.43 29.70 -37.45
N GLY A 399 16.51 29.89 -36.69
CA GLY A 399 16.74 31.05 -35.82
C GLY A 399 17.91 31.88 -36.28
#